data_AF-A0A1E4RTD7-F1
#
_entry.id   AF-A0A1E4RTD7-F1
#
_cell.length_a   1.000
_cell.length_b   1.000
_cell.length_c   1.000
_cell.angle_alpha   90.00
_cell.angle_beta   90.00
_cell.angle_gamma   90.00
#
_symmetry.space_group_name_H-M   'P 1'
#
loop_
_entity.id
_entity.type
_entity.pdbx_description
1 polymer ?
#
loop_
_entity_poly.entity_id
_entity_poly.type
_entity_poly.pdbx_seq_one_letter_code
_entity_poly.pdbx_strand_id
1 'polypeptide(L)'
;MYRSLFNRTISCGRQWQKQDQGTRFRYFFYLFIFSSGLLVAATRKVDNKKPQTSFTEKEYKEYEEATGLKRRSKLIHGELLEKYNFYVVPFVHQDESIDKIVSKLPKDKEVKVIDPKQLVEQEIDDPTAKYSILLQDLRALNKPLVKGLITALIKQEINLYMNTRKGTFDTNFVIKNYPQNADEAIRFENTISDITKCLVLRYDINNELSKSKTENEQRLIKNVIGYFDVVNKNRYIDLNHDEMDDKLQEIVLEDL
;
A
#
# COMPACT_ATOMS: atom_id res chain seq x y z
N MET A 1 -6.35 68.87 42.06
CA MET A 1 -7.62 69.32 42.69
C MET A 1 -8.63 68.18 42.55
N TYR A 2 -8.69 67.22 43.48
CA TYR A 2 -9.47 67.19 44.72
C TYR A 2 -11.00 67.29 44.56
N ARG A 3 -11.67 66.13 44.75
CA ARG A 3 -12.84 65.83 45.63
C ARG A 3 -13.83 64.88 44.93
N SER A 4 -13.97 63.61 45.34
CA SER A 4 -14.66 63.08 46.54
C SER A 4 -16.20 63.22 46.39
N LEU A 5 -17.07 62.20 46.51
CA LEU A 5 -17.39 61.32 47.64
C LEU A 5 -18.43 60.29 47.11
N PHE A 6 -18.30 58.98 47.36
CA PHE A 6 -18.80 58.24 48.55
C PHE A 6 -20.32 57.94 48.55
N ASN A 7 -20.69 56.65 48.43
CA ASN A 7 -21.55 55.86 49.35
C ASN A 7 -21.98 54.54 48.67
N ARG A 8 -21.48 53.38 49.14
CA ARG A 8 -22.14 52.43 50.09
C ARG A 8 -23.47 51.90 49.53
N THR A 9 -23.63 50.59 49.30
CA THR A 9 -23.89 49.64 50.40
C THR A 9 -23.46 48.18 50.12
N ILE A 10 -23.02 47.56 51.20
CA ILE A 10 -22.83 46.13 51.42
C ILE A 10 -24.21 45.53 51.77
N SER A 11 -24.60 44.41 51.18
CA SER A 11 -25.65 43.54 51.75
C SER A 11 -25.15 42.10 51.91
N CYS A 12 -24.65 41.88 53.13
CA CYS A 12 -24.89 40.76 54.03
C CYS A 12 -25.47 39.47 53.41
N GLY A 13 -24.71 38.38 53.54
CA GLY A 13 -25.19 37.03 53.32
C GLY A 13 -26.29 36.64 54.32
N ARG A 14 -27.17 35.74 53.87
CA ARG A 14 -27.95 34.90 54.78
C ARG A 14 -28.00 33.48 54.23
N GLN A 15 -27.49 32.60 55.07
CA GLN A 15 -27.34 31.17 54.87
C GLN A 15 -28.58 30.43 55.37
N TRP A 16 -29.00 29.45 54.56
CA TRP A 16 -29.76 28.21 54.85
C TRP A 16 -31.10 28.25 55.61
N GLN A 17 -32.13 27.75 54.92
CA GLN A 17 -32.83 26.54 55.38
C GLN A 17 -33.00 25.58 54.19
N LYS A 18 -32.13 24.57 54.09
CA LYS A 18 -32.51 23.32 53.40
C LYS A 18 -33.17 22.45 54.45
N GLN A 19 -34.42 22.07 54.20
CA GLN A 19 -34.98 20.91 54.87
C GLN A 19 -34.19 19.68 54.42
N ASP A 20 -33.44 19.10 55.37
CA ASP A 20 -32.89 17.77 55.26
C ASP A 20 -34.04 16.75 55.21
N GLN A 21 -34.48 16.43 54.00
CA GLN A 21 -34.95 15.07 53.71
C GLN A 21 -33.80 14.40 52.97
N GLY A 22 -33.08 13.52 53.67
CA GLY A 22 -31.98 12.76 53.10
C GLY A 22 -32.40 12.19 51.74
N THR A 23 -31.62 12.51 50.71
CA THR A 23 -31.85 12.08 49.33
C THR A 23 -32.03 10.58 49.34
N ARG A 24 -33.28 10.11 49.23
CA ARG A 24 -33.62 8.70 49.39
C ARG A 24 -32.81 7.93 48.36
N PHE A 25 -31.94 7.00 48.78
CA PHE A 25 -31.08 6.17 47.91
C PHE A 25 -31.82 5.57 46.69
N ARG A 26 -33.14 5.42 46.80
CA ARG A 26 -34.06 5.06 45.70
C ARG A 26 -33.87 5.93 44.44
N TYR A 27 -33.65 7.23 44.57
CA TYR A 27 -33.43 8.11 43.40
C TYR A 27 -32.13 7.82 42.68
N PHE A 28 -31.05 7.49 43.40
CA PHE A 28 -29.80 7.05 42.78
C PHE A 28 -29.98 5.72 42.05
N PHE A 29 -30.77 4.80 42.61
CA PHE A 29 -31.10 3.53 41.95
C PHE A 29 -31.90 3.73 40.66
N TYR A 30 -32.92 4.59 40.66
CA TYR A 30 -33.67 4.93 39.44
C TYR A 30 -32.80 5.65 38.40
N LEU A 31 -31.92 6.56 38.83
CA LEU A 31 -30.98 7.25 37.94
C LEU A 31 -30.01 6.26 37.28
N PHE A 32 -29.51 5.29 38.04
CA PHE A 32 -28.62 4.24 37.55
C PHE A 32 -29.30 3.32 36.53
N ILE A 33 -30.54 2.89 36.82
CA ILE A 33 -31.33 2.08 35.88
C ILE A 33 -31.60 2.89 34.60
N PHE A 34 -31.96 4.17 34.74
CA PHE A 34 -32.23 5.04 33.59
C PHE A 34 -30.99 5.28 32.74
N SER A 35 -29.83 5.56 33.34
CA SER A 35 -28.58 5.74 32.60
C SER A 35 -28.13 4.44 31.94
N SER A 36 -28.27 3.30 32.62
CA SER A 36 -28.01 1.98 32.04
C SER A 36 -28.94 1.69 30.85
N GLY A 37 -30.22 2.06 30.95
CA GLY A 37 -31.20 1.91 29.87
C GLY A 37 -30.84 2.75 28.64
N LEU A 38 -30.45 4.01 28.84
CA LEU A 38 -29.97 4.88 27.76
C LEU A 38 -28.69 4.34 27.11
N LEU A 39 -27.76 3.82 27.92
CA LEU A 39 -26.50 3.24 27.43
C LEU A 39 -26.77 2.00 26.57
N VAL A 40 -27.65 1.10 27.00
CA VAL A 40 -28.04 -0.09 26.21
C VAL A 40 -28.76 0.29 24.92
N ALA A 41 -29.60 1.33 24.94
CA ALA A 41 -30.26 1.82 23.73
C ALA A 41 -29.27 2.43 22.74
N ALA A 42 -28.27 3.17 23.24
CA ALA A 42 -27.21 3.75 22.42
C ALA A 42 -26.28 2.67 21.84
N THR A 43 -25.86 1.68 22.63
CA THR A 43 -25.00 0.59 22.15
C THR A 43 -25.70 -0.27 21.11
N ARG A 44 -26.99 -0.58 21.28
CA ARG A 44 -27.79 -1.29 20.26
C ARG A 44 -27.88 -0.54 18.93
N LYS A 45 -28.01 0.80 18.96
CA LYS A 45 -28.03 1.61 17.71
C LYS A 45 -26.67 1.71 17.03
N VAL A 46 -25.57 1.63 17.79
CA VAL A 46 -24.21 1.61 17.25
C VAL A 46 -23.88 0.24 16.67
N ASP A 47 -24.29 -0.85 17.32
CA ASP A 47 -24.10 -2.21 16.82
C ASP A 47 -24.82 -2.43 15.49
N ASN A 48 -26.03 -1.86 15.31
CA ASN A 48 -26.77 -1.90 14.05
C ASN A 48 -26.15 -1.06 12.91
N LYS A 49 -25.13 -0.25 13.21
CA LYS A 49 -24.36 0.52 12.24
C LYS A 49 -22.93 0.00 12.07
N LYS A 50 -22.63 -1.21 12.55
CA LYS A 50 -21.36 -1.85 12.22
C LYS A 50 -21.34 -2.06 10.70
N PRO A 51 -20.30 -1.56 9.98
CA PRO A 51 -20.19 -1.78 8.55
C PRO A 51 -20.13 -3.29 8.32
N GLN A 52 -21.00 -3.81 7.45
CA GLN A 52 -20.93 -5.21 7.05
C GLN A 52 -19.55 -5.48 6.46
N THR A 53 -18.81 -6.41 7.07
CA THR A 53 -17.44 -6.73 6.69
C THR A 53 -17.38 -7.80 5.60
N SER A 54 -18.49 -8.47 5.33
CA SER A 54 -18.64 -9.53 4.32
C SER A 54 -19.92 -9.29 3.52
N PHE A 55 -19.77 -9.13 2.20
CA PHE A 55 -20.88 -9.06 1.24
C PHE A 55 -20.80 -10.27 0.33
N THR A 56 -21.95 -10.82 -0.04
CA THR A 56 -22.00 -11.73 -1.21
C THR A 56 -21.85 -10.92 -2.50
N GLU A 57 -21.45 -11.56 -3.61
CA GLU A 57 -21.23 -10.86 -4.89
C GLU A 57 -22.46 -10.10 -5.40
N LYS A 58 -23.67 -10.55 -5.07
CA LYS A 58 -24.93 -9.90 -5.44
C LYS A 58 -25.19 -8.65 -4.60
N GLU A 59 -25.10 -8.78 -3.28
CA GLU A 59 -25.22 -7.65 -2.35
C GLU A 59 -24.14 -6.59 -2.60
N TYR A 60 -22.97 -7.03 -3.06
CA TYR A 60 -21.87 -6.15 -3.46
C TYR A 60 -22.24 -5.28 -4.67
N LYS A 61 -22.80 -5.87 -5.73
CA LYS A 61 -23.22 -5.11 -6.91
C LYS A 61 -24.32 -4.10 -6.57
N GLU A 62 -25.30 -4.51 -5.77
CA GLU A 62 -26.38 -3.64 -5.30
C GLU A 62 -25.84 -2.50 -4.43
N TYR A 63 -24.83 -2.76 -3.59
CA TYR A 63 -24.17 -1.74 -2.80
C TYR A 63 -23.35 -0.76 -3.66
N GLU A 64 -22.63 -1.24 -4.68
CA GLU A 64 -21.91 -0.37 -5.63
C GLU A 64 -22.87 0.53 -6.42
N GLU A 65 -24.01 -0.01 -6.86
CA GLU A 65 -25.05 0.74 -7.56
C GLU A 65 -25.71 1.80 -6.65
N ALA A 66 -25.98 1.44 -5.39
CA ALA A 66 -26.62 2.33 -4.43
C ALA A 66 -25.71 3.45 -3.91
N THR A 67 -24.42 3.16 -3.71
CA THR A 67 -23.47 4.13 -3.13
C THR A 67 -22.61 4.85 -4.17
N GLY A 68 -22.50 4.31 -5.38
CA GLY A 68 -21.60 4.81 -6.43
C GLY A 68 -20.11 4.64 -6.11
N LEU A 69 -19.77 4.03 -4.97
CA LEU A 69 -18.39 3.78 -4.54
C LEU A 69 -17.95 2.38 -4.95
N LYS A 70 -17.25 2.28 -6.08
CA LYS A 70 -16.59 1.03 -6.47
C LYS A 70 -15.44 0.71 -5.53
N ARG A 71 -15.46 -0.47 -4.91
CA ARG A 71 -14.33 -0.93 -4.08
C ARG A 71 -13.16 -1.23 -5.01
N ARG A 72 -11.97 -0.76 -4.67
CA ARG A 72 -10.75 -1.13 -5.40
C ARG A 72 -10.45 -2.59 -5.08
N SER A 73 -10.71 -3.48 -6.03
CA SER A 73 -10.27 -4.88 -5.96
C SER A 73 -8.87 -5.01 -6.55
N LYS A 74 -8.03 -5.79 -5.86
CA LYS A 74 -6.73 -6.21 -6.39
C LYS A 74 -6.97 -7.16 -7.56
N LEU A 75 -6.09 -7.13 -8.56
CA LEU A 75 -6.16 -8.06 -9.69
C LEU A 75 -6.01 -9.51 -9.18
N ILE A 76 -5.08 -9.73 -8.26
CA ILE A 76 -4.76 -11.03 -7.69
C ILE A 76 -5.12 -10.98 -6.21
N HIS A 77 -6.03 -11.86 -5.81
CA HIS A 77 -6.57 -11.98 -4.46
C HIS A 77 -7.03 -13.41 -4.20
N GLY A 78 -7.16 -13.80 -2.93
CA GLY A 78 -7.61 -15.13 -2.53
C GLY A 78 -6.66 -16.22 -3.01
N GLU A 79 -7.20 -17.28 -3.61
CA GLU A 79 -6.47 -18.46 -4.10
C GLU A 79 -5.38 -18.11 -5.13
N LEU A 80 -5.54 -17.02 -5.88
CA LEU A 80 -4.57 -16.59 -6.88
C LEU A 80 -3.25 -16.08 -6.25
N LEU A 81 -3.24 -15.74 -4.95
CA LEU A 81 -2.03 -15.27 -4.26
C LEU A 81 -1.00 -16.39 -4.06
N GLU A 82 -1.43 -17.63 -3.91
CA GLU A 82 -0.52 -18.79 -3.77
C GLU A 82 0.13 -19.15 -5.10
N LYS A 83 -0.62 -18.94 -6.18
CA LYS A 83 -0.21 -19.20 -7.56
C LYS A 83 0.81 -18.19 -8.10
N TYR A 84 0.60 -16.90 -7.82
CA TYR A 84 1.39 -15.82 -8.40
C TYR A 84 2.20 -15.04 -7.36
N ASN A 85 3.52 -15.14 -7.44
CA ASN A 85 4.43 -14.39 -6.58
C ASN A 85 5.02 -13.19 -7.30
N PHE A 86 5.22 -12.09 -6.57
CA PHE A 86 5.76 -10.84 -7.12
C PHE A 86 7.07 -10.46 -6.44
N TYR A 87 8.13 -10.42 -7.25
CA TYR A 87 9.44 -9.95 -6.87
C TYR A 87 9.72 -8.64 -7.60
N VAL A 88 10.08 -7.60 -6.85
CA VAL A 88 10.35 -6.27 -7.41
C VAL A 88 11.81 -5.89 -7.20
N VAL A 89 12.43 -5.31 -8.22
CA VAL A 89 13.81 -4.85 -8.17
C VAL A 89 13.82 -3.35 -8.46
N PRO A 90 13.98 -2.49 -7.43
CA PRO A 90 13.83 -1.05 -7.57
C PRO A 90 14.83 -0.43 -8.55
N PHE A 91 16.05 -0.95 -8.58
CA PHE A 91 17.12 -0.44 -9.43
C PHE A 91 18.04 -1.57 -9.91
N VAL A 92 18.29 -1.58 -11.21
CA VAL A 92 19.17 -2.52 -11.92
C VAL A 92 19.90 -1.74 -13.00
N HIS A 93 21.23 -1.84 -13.00
CA HIS A 93 22.04 -1.27 -14.07
C HIS A 93 22.28 -2.25 -15.22
N GLN A 94 22.57 -3.52 -14.91
CA GLN A 94 22.90 -4.57 -15.89
C GLN A 94 21.85 -5.67 -15.92
N ASP A 95 21.41 -6.06 -17.12
CA ASP A 95 20.40 -7.11 -17.28
C ASP A 95 20.87 -8.49 -16.81
N GLU A 96 22.17 -8.78 -16.89
CA GLU A 96 22.79 -10.03 -16.42
C GLU A 96 22.52 -10.30 -14.93
N SER A 97 22.42 -9.24 -14.11
CA SER A 97 22.09 -9.34 -12.70
C SER A 97 20.70 -9.95 -12.48
N ILE A 98 19.76 -9.68 -13.38
CA ILE A 98 18.41 -10.25 -13.29
C ILE A 98 18.42 -11.71 -13.73
N ASP A 99 19.19 -12.08 -14.74
CA ASP A 99 19.29 -13.47 -15.17
C ASP A 99 19.88 -14.36 -14.06
N LYS A 100 20.87 -13.84 -13.32
CA LYS A 100 21.38 -14.48 -12.10
C LYS A 100 20.29 -14.64 -11.03
N ILE A 101 19.45 -13.63 -10.80
CA ILE A 101 18.32 -13.73 -9.86
C ILE A 101 17.32 -14.79 -10.32
N VAL A 102 16.95 -14.78 -11.60
CA VAL A 102 16.00 -15.75 -12.18
C VAL A 102 16.53 -17.17 -12.03
N SER A 103 17.84 -17.39 -12.20
CA SER A 103 18.46 -18.71 -12.03
C SER A 103 18.42 -19.24 -10.59
N LYS A 104 18.34 -18.35 -9.59
CA LYS A 104 18.27 -18.69 -8.15
C LYS A 104 16.84 -18.91 -7.66
N LEU A 105 15.82 -18.54 -8.44
CA LEU A 105 14.42 -18.79 -8.08
C LEU A 105 14.09 -20.29 -8.24
N PRO A 106 13.15 -20.82 -7.43
CA PRO A 106 12.75 -22.22 -7.52
C PRO A 106 12.25 -22.54 -8.92
N LYS A 107 12.79 -23.60 -9.51
CA LYS A 107 12.49 -24.04 -10.89
C LYS A 107 11.09 -24.65 -11.04
N ASP A 108 10.41 -24.87 -9.93
CA ASP A 108 9.09 -25.49 -9.87
C ASP A 108 7.98 -24.57 -10.41
N LYS A 109 8.25 -23.26 -10.48
CA LYS A 109 7.33 -22.24 -10.98
C LYS A 109 7.87 -21.61 -12.26
N GLU A 110 6.98 -21.24 -13.18
CA GLU A 110 7.37 -20.45 -14.35
C GLU A 110 7.88 -19.07 -13.91
N VAL A 111 8.88 -18.51 -14.59
CA VAL A 111 9.39 -17.17 -14.28
C VAL A 111 9.13 -16.25 -15.45
N LYS A 112 8.40 -15.16 -15.20
CA LYS A 112 8.16 -14.10 -16.19
C LYS A 112 8.83 -12.82 -15.70
N VAL A 113 9.78 -12.35 -16.50
CA VAL A 113 10.45 -11.07 -16.26
C VAL A 113 9.68 -9.97 -16.99
N ILE A 114 9.37 -8.89 -16.28
CA ILE A 114 8.67 -7.72 -16.81
C ILE A 114 9.60 -6.51 -16.71
N ASP A 115 9.88 -5.89 -17.87
CA ASP A 115 10.56 -4.59 -17.93
C ASP A 115 9.57 -3.48 -18.30
N PRO A 116 9.26 -2.55 -17.39
CA PRO A 116 8.39 -1.42 -17.66
C PRO A 116 8.83 -0.55 -18.85
N LYS A 117 10.14 -0.44 -19.12
CA LYS A 117 10.63 0.36 -20.25
C LYS A 117 10.21 -0.27 -21.58
N GLN A 118 10.41 -1.59 -21.70
CA GLN A 118 9.98 -2.35 -22.88
C GLN A 118 8.46 -2.30 -23.06
N LEU A 119 7.68 -2.36 -21.97
CA LEU A 119 6.23 -2.23 -22.04
C LEU A 119 5.78 -0.87 -22.58
N VAL A 120 6.45 0.22 -22.18
CA VAL A 120 6.15 1.56 -22.71
C VAL A 120 6.48 1.66 -24.19
N GLU A 121 7.60 1.10 -24.63
CA GLU A 121 7.99 1.10 -26.06
C GLU A 121 6.99 0.29 -26.90
N GLN A 122 6.60 -0.90 -26.44
CA GLN A 122 5.59 -1.72 -27.11
C GLN A 122 4.23 -1.03 -27.23
N GLU A 123 3.78 -0.33 -26.18
CA GLU A 123 2.52 0.41 -26.18
C GLU A 123 2.58 1.67 -27.09
N ILE A 124 3.76 2.25 -27.31
CA ILE A 124 3.95 3.36 -28.27
C ILE A 124 3.90 2.85 -29.71
N ASP A 125 4.50 1.69 -29.96
CA ASP A 125 4.61 1.08 -31.29
C ASP A 125 3.28 0.48 -31.76
N ASP A 126 2.43 0.01 -30.84
CA ASP A 126 1.09 -0.49 -31.15
C ASP A 126 0.05 0.64 -31.17
N PRO A 127 -0.44 1.07 -32.35
CA PRO A 127 -1.43 2.14 -32.44
C PRO A 127 -2.80 1.76 -31.88
N THR A 128 -3.10 0.46 -31.71
CA THR A 128 -4.37 -0.02 -31.17
C THR A 128 -4.39 -0.08 -29.65
N ALA A 129 -3.24 0.09 -29.01
CA ALA A 129 -3.08 -0.02 -27.58
C ALA A 129 -3.78 1.14 -26.84
N LYS A 130 -4.21 0.88 -25.60
CA LYS A 130 -5.12 1.77 -24.88
C LYS A 130 -4.48 3.13 -24.54
N TYR A 131 -3.19 3.15 -24.29
CA TYR A 131 -2.44 4.34 -23.88
C TYR A 131 -1.49 4.86 -24.96
N SER A 132 -1.53 4.30 -26.17
CA SER A 132 -0.62 4.64 -27.28
C SER A 132 -0.62 6.14 -27.59
N ILE A 133 -1.79 6.73 -27.78
CA ILE A 133 -1.97 8.16 -28.08
C ILE A 133 -1.40 9.03 -26.96
N LEU A 134 -1.72 8.69 -25.70
CA LEU A 134 -1.24 9.44 -24.54
C LEU A 134 0.30 9.41 -24.45
N LEU A 135 0.90 8.24 -24.68
CA LEU A 135 2.36 8.08 -24.63
C LEU A 135 3.05 8.83 -25.78
N GLN A 136 2.47 8.79 -26.98
CA GLN A 136 2.96 9.55 -28.14
C GLN A 136 2.92 11.07 -27.87
N ASP A 137 1.82 11.58 -27.31
CA ASP A 137 1.69 12.99 -26.94
C ASP A 137 2.70 13.41 -25.87
N LEU A 138 2.88 12.60 -24.82
CA LEU A 138 3.86 12.88 -23.77
C LEU A 138 5.29 12.89 -24.31
N ARG A 139 5.61 11.96 -25.23
CA ARG A 139 6.90 11.89 -25.90
C ARG A 139 7.13 13.11 -26.80
N ALA A 140 6.13 13.52 -27.58
CA ALA A 140 6.21 14.70 -28.43
C ALA A 140 6.41 15.99 -27.62
N LEU A 141 5.79 16.08 -26.44
CA LEU A 141 5.88 17.22 -25.54
C LEU A 141 7.09 17.16 -24.57
N ASN A 142 7.91 16.11 -24.63
CA ASN A 142 8.99 15.83 -23.66
C ASN A 142 8.54 15.95 -22.20
N LYS A 143 7.31 15.51 -21.91
CA LYS A 143 6.74 15.54 -20.55
C LYS A 143 7.00 14.22 -19.82
N PRO A 144 7.17 14.25 -18.49
CA PRO A 144 7.31 13.03 -17.71
C PRO A 144 6.04 12.18 -17.78
N LEU A 145 6.21 10.87 -17.62
CA LEU A 145 5.09 9.92 -17.59
C LEU A 145 4.12 10.23 -16.44
N VAL A 146 2.83 10.04 -16.70
CA VAL A 146 1.78 10.28 -15.70
C VAL A 146 1.91 9.26 -14.57
N LYS A 147 1.72 9.72 -13.33
CA LYS A 147 1.78 8.88 -12.13
C LYS A 147 0.81 7.69 -12.23
N GLY A 148 1.32 6.48 -12.02
CA GLY A 148 0.53 5.25 -12.05
C GLY A 148 0.30 4.66 -13.45
N LEU A 149 0.74 5.32 -14.52
CA LEU A 149 0.68 4.77 -15.88
C LEU A 149 1.50 3.48 -16.00
N ILE A 150 2.71 3.48 -15.45
CA ILE A 150 3.57 2.28 -15.40
C ILE A 150 2.88 1.11 -14.68
N THR A 151 2.29 1.36 -13.51
CA THR A 151 1.52 0.33 -12.79
C THR A 151 0.35 -0.19 -13.61
N ALA A 152 -0.33 0.68 -14.37
CA ALA A 152 -1.43 0.28 -15.24
C ALA A 152 -0.96 -0.59 -16.43
N LEU A 153 0.19 -0.28 -17.03
CA LEU A 153 0.81 -1.09 -18.08
C LEU A 153 1.24 -2.47 -17.55
N ILE A 154 1.88 -2.51 -16.39
CA ILE A 154 2.24 -3.78 -15.72
C ILE A 154 0.98 -4.60 -15.42
N LYS A 155 -0.09 -3.95 -14.93
CA LYS A 155 -1.38 -4.62 -14.69
C LYS A 155 -1.96 -5.23 -15.97
N GLN A 156 -1.87 -4.51 -17.09
CA GLN A 156 -2.33 -4.99 -18.39
C GLN A 156 -1.51 -6.20 -18.86
N GLU A 157 -0.18 -6.14 -18.79
CA GLU A 157 0.71 -7.25 -19.16
C GLU A 157 0.45 -8.49 -18.29
N ILE A 158 0.30 -8.35 -16.98
CA ILE A 158 -0.03 -9.47 -16.09
C ILE A 158 -1.39 -10.06 -16.46
N ASN A 159 -2.39 -9.23 -16.74
CA ASN A 159 -3.71 -9.70 -17.15
C ASN A 159 -3.65 -10.44 -18.50
N LEU A 160 -2.89 -9.94 -19.46
CA LEU A 160 -2.65 -10.64 -20.73
C LEU A 160 -1.96 -11.98 -20.48
N TYR A 161 -0.91 -12.02 -19.65
CA TYR A 161 -0.19 -13.25 -19.30
C TYR A 161 -1.10 -14.29 -18.66
N MET A 162 -1.93 -13.90 -17.70
CA MET A 162 -2.89 -14.79 -17.03
C MET A 162 -3.90 -15.41 -18.00
N ASN A 163 -4.24 -14.71 -19.08
CA ASN A 163 -5.14 -15.21 -20.13
C ASN A 163 -4.43 -16.10 -21.17
N THR A 164 -3.11 -16.27 -21.08
CA THR A 164 -2.36 -17.20 -21.94
C THR A 164 -2.29 -18.60 -21.34
N ARG A 165 -1.91 -19.60 -22.15
CA ARG A 165 -1.68 -20.99 -21.68
C ARG A 165 -0.56 -21.11 -20.65
N LYS A 166 0.35 -20.14 -20.57
CA LYS A 166 1.43 -20.11 -19.58
C LYS A 166 0.95 -19.57 -18.23
N GLY A 167 0.00 -18.64 -18.26
CA GLY A 167 -0.70 -18.14 -17.08
C GLY A 167 -1.50 -19.20 -16.31
N THR A 168 -1.70 -20.41 -16.83
CA THR A 168 -2.36 -21.47 -16.05
C THR A 168 -1.44 -22.07 -14.98
N PHE A 169 -0.12 -21.91 -15.10
CA PHE A 169 0.84 -22.45 -14.14
C PHE A 169 1.19 -21.45 -13.03
N ASP A 170 1.71 -21.97 -11.93
CA ASP A 170 2.29 -21.16 -10.87
C ASP A 170 3.44 -20.33 -11.43
N THR A 171 3.38 -19.01 -11.26
CA THR A 171 4.31 -18.09 -11.91
C THR A 171 4.92 -17.11 -10.91
N ASN A 172 6.24 -16.96 -10.97
CA ASN A 172 6.99 -15.91 -10.31
C ASN A 172 7.20 -14.74 -11.29
N PHE A 173 6.64 -13.58 -10.96
CA PHE A 173 6.87 -12.35 -11.70
C PHE A 173 8.07 -11.60 -11.11
N VAL A 174 9.05 -11.28 -11.95
CA VAL A 174 10.20 -10.44 -11.58
C VAL A 174 10.10 -9.13 -12.34
N ILE A 175 9.88 -8.04 -11.63
CA ILE A 175 9.69 -6.72 -12.23
C ILE A 175 10.98 -5.91 -12.10
N LYS A 176 11.58 -5.55 -13.24
CA LYS A 176 12.82 -4.78 -13.32
C LYS A 176 12.57 -3.29 -13.12
N ASN A 177 13.52 -2.59 -12.49
CA ASN A 177 13.57 -1.13 -12.37
C ASN A 177 12.26 -0.50 -11.87
N TYR A 178 11.57 -1.20 -10.97
CA TYR A 178 10.28 -0.84 -10.41
C TYR A 178 10.14 -1.44 -9.01
N PRO A 179 9.49 -0.75 -8.05
CA PRO A 179 8.98 0.61 -8.14
C PRO A 179 10.09 1.67 -7.98
N GLN A 180 9.95 2.83 -8.64
CA GLN A 180 10.92 3.93 -8.49
C GLN A 180 10.53 4.89 -7.35
N ASN A 181 9.27 4.85 -6.93
CA ASN A 181 8.71 5.69 -5.87
C ASN A 181 7.87 4.84 -4.89
N ALA A 182 7.84 5.21 -3.61
CA ALA A 182 7.00 4.52 -2.62
C ALA A 182 5.51 4.56 -2.99
N ASP A 183 5.05 5.68 -3.57
CA ASP A 183 3.68 5.81 -4.10
C ASP A 183 3.35 4.75 -5.16
N GLU A 184 4.32 4.36 -5.98
CA GLU A 184 4.14 3.33 -7.00
C GLU A 184 4.06 1.94 -6.37
N ALA A 185 4.89 1.65 -5.37
CA ALA A 185 4.82 0.42 -4.59
C ALA A 185 3.43 0.24 -3.97
N ILE A 186 2.92 1.29 -3.30
CA ILE A 186 1.59 1.29 -2.69
C ILE A 186 0.50 1.12 -3.74
N ARG A 187 0.63 1.76 -4.92
CA ARG A 187 -0.34 1.57 -6.02
C ARG A 187 -0.31 0.16 -6.57
N PHE A 188 0.87 -0.45 -6.67
CA PHE A 188 1.00 -1.84 -7.09
C PHE A 188 0.27 -2.77 -6.12
N GLU A 189 0.56 -2.67 -4.82
CA GLU A 189 -0.07 -3.49 -3.78
C GLU A 189 -1.60 -3.33 -3.74
N ASN A 190 -2.10 -2.13 -4.03
CA ASN A 190 -3.53 -1.84 -4.07
C ASN A 190 -4.25 -2.28 -5.35
N THR A 191 -3.56 -2.30 -6.50
CA THR A 191 -4.21 -2.48 -7.81
C THR A 191 -3.93 -3.82 -8.48
N ILE A 192 -2.79 -4.43 -8.18
CA ILE A 192 -2.31 -5.69 -8.76
C ILE A 192 -2.33 -6.78 -7.69
N SER A 193 -1.36 -6.77 -6.77
CA SER A 193 -1.19 -7.81 -5.75
C SER A 193 -0.19 -7.36 -4.70
N ASP A 194 -0.19 -8.02 -3.55
CA ASP A 194 0.86 -7.84 -2.54
C ASP A 194 2.22 -8.29 -3.07
N ILE A 195 3.25 -7.49 -2.80
CA ILE A 195 4.62 -7.81 -3.20
C ILE A 195 5.18 -8.84 -2.21
N THR A 196 5.76 -9.93 -2.72
CA THR A 196 6.33 -11.01 -1.91
C THR A 196 7.66 -10.55 -1.31
N LYS A 197 8.60 -10.12 -2.16
CA LYS A 197 9.90 -9.58 -1.72
C LYS A 197 10.38 -8.46 -2.65
N CYS A 198 11.06 -7.49 -2.06
CA CYS A 198 11.84 -6.49 -2.77
C CYS A 198 13.29 -6.95 -2.79
N LEU A 199 13.85 -7.18 -3.98
CA LEU A 199 15.23 -7.62 -4.16
C LEU A 199 16.09 -6.40 -4.43
N VAL A 200 17.11 -6.20 -3.61
CA VAL A 200 17.93 -4.99 -3.59
C VAL A 200 19.37 -5.36 -3.92
N LEU A 201 19.81 -4.97 -5.11
CA LEU A 201 21.17 -5.18 -5.59
C LEU A 201 22.11 -4.17 -4.94
N ARG A 202 22.87 -4.61 -3.92
CA ARG A 202 23.74 -3.71 -3.14
C ARG A 202 24.81 -3.02 -3.98
N TYR A 203 25.43 -3.77 -4.89
CA TYR A 203 26.45 -3.22 -5.79
C TYR A 203 25.87 -2.08 -6.65
N ASP A 204 24.74 -2.33 -7.30
CA ASP A 204 24.10 -1.34 -8.18
C ASP A 204 23.67 -0.09 -7.40
N ILE A 205 23.16 -0.26 -6.18
CA ILE A 205 22.71 0.86 -5.35
C ILE A 205 23.85 1.71 -4.81
N ASN A 206 24.96 1.08 -4.41
CA ASN A 206 26.06 1.82 -3.81
C ASN A 206 26.94 2.46 -4.89
N ASN A 207 27.15 1.78 -6.01
CA ASN A 207 28.14 2.17 -7.01
C ASN A 207 27.53 2.82 -8.27
N GLU A 208 26.36 2.37 -8.73
CA GLU A 208 25.80 2.80 -10.01
C GLU A 208 24.63 3.78 -9.89
N LEU A 209 23.88 3.73 -8.78
CA LEU A 209 22.76 4.62 -8.53
C LEU A 209 23.21 6.10 -8.45
N SER A 210 24.37 6.36 -7.84
CA SER A 210 24.91 7.72 -7.72
C SER A 210 25.38 8.31 -9.05
N LYS A 211 25.83 7.46 -9.97
CA LYS A 211 26.34 7.86 -11.29
C LYS A 211 25.23 8.07 -12.32
N SER A 212 24.18 7.24 -12.27
CA SER A 212 23.16 7.16 -13.30
C SER A 212 21.95 8.07 -13.07
N LYS A 213 21.74 8.53 -11.83
CA LYS A 213 20.49 9.17 -11.41
C LYS A 213 20.71 10.47 -10.65
N THR A 214 19.76 11.38 -10.77
CA THR A 214 19.77 12.67 -10.04
C THR A 214 19.57 12.43 -8.55
N GLU A 215 20.12 13.29 -7.68
CA GLU A 215 19.98 13.18 -6.22
C GLU A 215 18.53 12.94 -5.77
N ASN A 216 17.56 13.64 -6.38
CA ASN A 216 16.14 13.45 -6.10
C ASN A 216 15.64 12.03 -6.43
N GLU A 217 16.04 11.46 -7.56
CA GLU A 217 15.66 10.10 -7.95
C GLU A 217 16.31 9.06 -7.02
N GLN A 218 17.56 9.29 -6.60
CA GLN A 218 18.24 8.43 -5.64
C GLN A 218 17.50 8.41 -4.29
N ARG A 219 17.03 9.57 -3.83
CA ARG A 219 16.23 9.68 -2.60
C ARG A 219 14.91 8.91 -2.72
N LEU A 220 14.25 9.00 -3.86
CA LEU A 220 12.99 8.29 -4.11
C LEU A 220 13.18 6.76 -4.10
N ILE A 221 14.24 6.26 -4.74
CA ILE A 221 14.58 4.83 -4.73
C ILE A 221 14.97 4.38 -3.31
N LYS A 222 15.74 5.17 -2.56
CA LYS A 222 16.05 4.87 -1.15
C LYS A 222 14.79 4.83 -0.26
N ASN A 223 13.82 5.69 -0.52
CA ASN A 223 12.54 5.67 0.20
C ASN A 223 11.74 4.39 -0.10
N VAL A 224 11.81 3.86 -1.33
CA VAL A 224 11.21 2.57 -1.67
C VAL A 224 11.82 1.44 -0.84
N ILE A 225 13.15 1.42 -0.71
CA ILE A 225 13.87 0.43 0.08
C ILE A 225 13.45 0.54 1.55
N GLY A 226 13.44 1.76 2.10
CA GLY A 226 12.98 2.02 3.46
C GLY A 226 11.52 1.59 3.69
N TYR A 227 10.64 1.77 2.71
CA TYR A 227 9.26 1.27 2.79
C TYR A 227 9.23 -0.26 2.95
N PHE A 228 9.98 -1.00 2.14
CA PHE A 228 10.01 -2.46 2.22
C PHE A 228 10.79 -3.00 3.42
N ASP A 229 11.73 -2.22 3.97
CA ASP A 229 12.40 -2.53 5.25
C ASP A 229 11.40 -2.50 6.40
N VAL A 230 10.54 -1.47 6.47
CA VAL A 230 9.51 -1.34 7.52
C VAL A 230 8.52 -2.50 7.47
N VAL A 231 8.22 -3.01 6.28
CA VAL A 231 7.28 -4.13 6.07
C VAL A 231 8.00 -5.49 6.10
N ASN A 232 9.31 -5.54 6.39
CA ASN A 232 10.14 -6.76 6.43
C ASN A 232 10.09 -7.62 5.13
N LYS A 233 9.93 -6.95 3.99
CA LYS A 233 9.87 -7.58 2.66
C LYS A 233 11.16 -7.41 1.85
N ASN A 234 12.15 -6.71 2.37
CA ASN A 234 13.41 -6.47 1.66
C ASN A 234 14.38 -7.68 1.76
N ARG A 235 15.12 -7.93 0.68
CA ARG A 235 16.25 -8.88 0.60
C ARG A 235 17.39 -8.24 -0.19
N TYR A 236 18.54 -8.13 0.46
CA TYR A 236 19.76 -7.64 -0.17
C TYR A 236 20.47 -8.78 -0.89
N ILE A 237 20.90 -8.54 -2.13
CA ILE A 237 21.65 -9.50 -2.94
C ILE A 237 22.98 -8.86 -3.34
N ASP A 238 24.06 -9.58 -3.05
CA ASP A 238 25.43 -9.30 -3.46
C ASP A 238 25.72 -10.21 -4.68
N LEU A 239 25.85 -9.65 -5.89
CA LEU A 239 26.03 -10.42 -7.15
C LEU A 239 27.42 -10.29 -7.78
N ASN A 240 28.25 -9.40 -7.24
CA ASN A 240 29.62 -9.18 -7.69
C ASN A 240 30.53 -9.21 -6.46
N HIS A 241 31.17 -10.35 -6.18
CA HIS A 241 32.59 -10.44 -5.78
C HIS A 241 33.04 -11.90 -5.65
N ASP A 242 34.29 -12.12 -6.07
CA ASP A 242 34.94 -13.41 -6.28
C ASP A 242 34.98 -14.30 -5.02
N GLU A 243 34.72 -15.59 -5.22
CA GLU A 243 35.18 -16.77 -4.47
C GLU A 243 34.89 -16.89 -2.94
N MET A 244 34.43 -15.85 -2.26
CA MET A 244 34.25 -15.86 -0.79
C MET A 244 32.80 -16.08 -0.31
N ASP A 245 31.84 -16.20 -1.22
CA ASP A 245 30.41 -16.26 -0.91
C ASP A 245 29.84 -17.67 -0.69
N ASP A 246 30.60 -18.73 -0.95
CA ASP A 246 30.15 -20.10 -0.64
C ASP A 246 29.91 -20.30 0.87
N LYS A 247 30.51 -19.45 1.72
CA LYS A 247 30.27 -19.45 3.17
C LYS A 247 29.07 -18.59 3.62
N LEU A 248 28.53 -17.73 2.76
CA LEU A 248 27.34 -16.92 3.07
C LEU A 248 26.04 -17.53 2.50
N GLN A 249 26.15 -18.45 1.54
CA GLN A 249 25.01 -19.17 0.96
C GLN A 249 24.28 -20.10 1.95
N GLU A 250 24.93 -20.55 3.03
CA GLU A 250 24.34 -21.49 3.99
C GLU A 250 23.30 -20.84 4.92
N ILE A 251 23.33 -19.51 5.10
CA ILE A 251 22.38 -18.78 5.98
C ILE A 251 21.11 -18.36 5.23
N VAL A 252 21.09 -18.43 3.89
CA VAL A 252 19.99 -17.91 3.05
C VAL A 252 18.97 -19.00 2.65
N LEU A 253 19.23 -20.27 2.97
CA LEU A 253 18.41 -21.42 2.57
C LEU A 253 17.38 -21.90 3.61
N GLU A 254 17.24 -21.26 4.78
CA GLU A 254 16.31 -21.74 5.81
C GLU A 254 14.82 -21.45 5.55
N ASP A 255 14.47 -20.64 4.54
CA ASP A 255 13.07 -20.22 4.30
C ASP A 255 12.59 -20.42 2.84
N LEU A 256 13.14 -21.39 2.09
CA LEU A 256 12.55 -21.86 0.83
C LEU A 256 11.76 -23.16 1.04
#